data_AF-A0A954XY66-F1
#
_entry.id   AF-A0A954XY66-F1
#
_cell.length_a   1.000
_cell.length_b   1.000
_cell.length_c   1.000
_cell.angle_alpha   90.00
_cell.angle_beta   90.00
_cell.angle_gamma   90.00
#
_symmetry.space_group_name_H-M   'P 1'
#
loop_
_entity.id
_entity.type
_entity.pdbx_description
1 polymer ?
#
loop_
_entity_poly.entity_id
_entity_poly.type
_entity_poly.pdbx_seq_one_letter_code
_entity_poly.pdbx_strand_id
1 'polypeptide(L)'
;MSLTLCPHPAATSTMHATSSPPAGRSHWPVLIVVEGVHDVAFLKAIATVWRQVDPELPDLALYERRRQIAFVPIGGGGARDIAAWALRLDALPSPRFHLHDRETPPETGRRLAALATIDRQPNRCARITSKRSLENYLHPAAIVAAGGPALALGDHVDV
;
A
#
# COMPACT_ATOMS: atom_id res chain seq x y z
N MET A 1 -1.66 -8.15 15.35
CA MET A 1 -0.38 -7.61 14.84
C MET A 1 -0.66 -6.15 14.49
N SER A 2 -0.23 -5.20 15.31
CA SER A 2 -0.68 -3.80 15.22
C SER A 2 -0.06 -3.11 13.99
N LEU A 3 -0.89 -2.59 13.07
CA LEU A 3 -0.46 -1.70 12.01
C LEU A 3 -0.14 -0.34 12.64
N THR A 4 1.06 -0.21 13.22
CA THR A 4 1.58 1.08 13.65
C THR A 4 1.85 1.92 12.40
N LEU A 5 0.92 2.82 12.09
CA LEU A 5 1.18 3.97 11.22
C LEU A 5 2.49 4.63 11.68
N CYS A 6 3.42 4.84 10.75
CA CYS A 6 4.74 5.40 11.03
C CYS A 6 4.66 6.61 11.99
N PRO A 7 5.56 6.71 12.99
CA PRO A 7 5.50 7.76 13.98
C PRO A 7 5.64 9.15 13.35
N HIS A 8 4.71 10.04 13.71
CA HIS A 8 4.76 11.46 13.39
C HIS A 8 5.75 12.17 14.35
N PRO A 9 6.63 13.07 13.88
CA PRO A 9 7.42 13.88 14.79
C PRO A 9 6.49 14.85 15.55
N ALA A 10 6.55 14.79 16.89
CA ALA A 10 5.74 15.60 17.78
C ALA A 10 6.10 17.10 17.65
N ALA A 11 5.15 17.93 17.25
CA ALA A 11 5.25 19.38 17.36
C ALA A 11 4.71 19.82 18.72
N THR A 12 5.62 20.20 19.62
CA THR A 12 5.28 20.88 20.88
C THR A 12 4.98 22.34 20.60
N SER A 13 3.75 22.81 20.86
CA SER A 13 3.46 24.24 20.98
C SER A 13 2.27 24.47 21.90
N THR A 14 2.44 25.35 22.88
CA THR A 14 1.53 25.62 24.00
C THR A 14 0.74 26.91 23.74
N MET A 15 -0.54 26.92 24.18
CA MET A 15 -1.50 28.06 24.32
C MET A 15 -2.04 28.63 22.98
N HIS A 16 -3.33 28.95 22.77
CA HIS A 16 -4.37 29.52 23.63
C HIS A 16 -5.76 29.01 23.17
N ALA A 17 -6.71 28.88 24.10
CA ALA A 17 -8.11 28.61 23.79
C ALA A 17 -8.80 29.84 23.19
N THR A 18 -9.36 29.71 21.99
CA THR A 18 -10.44 30.58 21.50
C THR A 18 -11.39 29.71 20.69
N SER A 19 -12.62 29.60 21.19
CA SER A 19 -13.68 28.75 20.66
C SER A 19 -14.23 29.32 19.36
N SER A 20 -14.01 28.60 18.27
CA SER A 20 -14.87 28.57 17.08
C SER A 20 -15.09 27.09 16.74
N PRO A 21 -16.28 26.67 16.29
CA PRO A 21 -16.49 25.28 15.91
C PRO A 21 -15.53 24.95 14.76
N PRO A 22 -14.69 23.90 14.85
CA PRO A 22 -13.75 23.62 13.78
C PRO A 22 -14.54 23.27 12.53
N ALA A 23 -14.35 24.07 11.48
CA ALA A 23 -14.73 23.72 10.12
C ALA A 23 -14.27 22.28 9.86
N GLY A 24 -15.20 21.42 9.41
CA GLY A 24 -14.99 19.99 9.29
C GLY A 24 -13.66 19.70 8.58
N ARG A 25 -12.72 19.07 9.28
CA ARG A 25 -11.45 18.65 8.70
C ARG A 25 -11.77 17.70 7.56
N SER A 26 -11.64 18.16 6.33
CA SER A 26 -11.58 17.28 5.17
C SER A 26 -10.28 16.49 5.31
N HIS A 27 -10.36 15.30 5.91
CA HIS A 27 -9.25 14.38 5.90
C HIS A 27 -9.07 13.95 4.44
N TRP A 28 -7.89 14.21 3.88
CA TRP A 28 -7.56 13.69 2.56
C TRP A 28 -7.47 12.17 2.65
N PRO A 29 -7.99 11.42 1.66
CA PRO A 29 -7.84 9.96 1.63
C PRO A 29 -6.36 9.60 1.64
N VAL A 30 -6.01 8.50 2.29
CA VAL A 30 -4.68 7.90 2.12
C VAL A 30 -4.62 7.28 0.73
N LEU A 31 -3.64 7.69 -0.07
CA LEU A 31 -3.41 7.06 -1.37
C LEU A 31 -2.62 5.76 -1.16
N ILE A 32 -3.18 4.65 -1.63
CA ILE A 32 -2.50 3.36 -1.66
C ILE A 32 -2.01 3.13 -3.09
N VAL A 33 -0.72 3.34 -3.30
CA VAL A 33 -0.07 3.24 -4.60
C VAL A 33 0.44 1.82 -4.79
N VAL A 34 -0.02 1.18 -5.87
CA VAL A 34 0.29 -0.21 -6.22
C VAL A 34 0.60 -0.32 -7.72
N GLU A 35 1.15 -1.43 -8.18
CA GLU A 35 1.56 -1.60 -9.57
C GLU A 35 0.36 -1.85 -10.49
N GLY A 36 -0.54 -2.74 -10.07
CA GLY A 36 -1.61 -3.23 -10.91
C GLY A 36 -2.99 -3.14 -10.28
N VAL A 37 -4.01 -3.26 -11.13
CA VAL A 37 -5.40 -3.48 -10.69
C VAL A 37 -5.58 -4.85 -10.03
N HIS A 38 -4.72 -5.83 -10.37
CA HIS A 38 -4.70 -7.14 -9.74
C HIS A 38 -4.26 -7.03 -8.27
N ASP A 39 -3.27 -6.22 -7.95
CA ASP A 39 -2.84 -5.92 -6.57
C ASP A 39 -4.01 -5.37 -5.74
N VAL A 40 -4.78 -4.44 -6.32
CA VAL A 40 -5.96 -3.86 -5.66
C VAL A 40 -6.98 -4.94 -5.33
N ALA A 41 -7.30 -5.81 -6.30
CA ALA A 41 -8.23 -6.90 -6.11
C ALA A 41 -7.72 -7.91 -5.06
N PHE A 42 -6.44 -8.27 -5.14
CA PHE A 42 -5.77 -9.17 -4.21
C PHE A 42 -5.82 -8.63 -2.78
N LEU A 43 -5.41 -7.39 -2.56
CA LEU A 43 -5.37 -6.76 -1.24
C LEU A 43 -6.76 -6.67 -0.61
N LYS A 44 -7.79 -6.32 -1.38
CA LYS A 44 -9.18 -6.30 -0.89
C LYS A 44 -9.69 -7.70 -0.55
N ALA A 45 -9.39 -8.69 -1.39
CA ALA A 45 -9.81 -10.07 -1.15
C ALA A 45 -9.13 -10.66 0.09
N ILE A 46 -7.80 -10.54 0.21
CA ILE A 46 -7.07 -11.10 1.34
C ILE A 46 -7.41 -10.38 2.65
N ALA A 47 -7.62 -9.07 2.63
CA ALA A 47 -8.11 -8.34 3.81
C ALA A 47 -9.48 -8.86 4.25
N THR A 48 -10.40 -9.11 3.32
CA THR A 48 -11.72 -9.66 3.62
C THR A 48 -11.64 -11.04 4.27
N VAL A 49 -10.79 -11.92 3.75
CA VAL A 49 -10.58 -13.27 4.31
C VAL A 49 -9.91 -13.18 5.69
N TRP A 50 -8.84 -12.39 5.82
CA TRP A 50 -8.10 -12.29 7.08
C TRP A 50 -8.95 -11.68 8.20
N ARG A 51 -9.88 -10.77 7.86
CA ARG A 51 -10.84 -10.22 8.83
C ARG A 51 -11.74 -11.25 9.49
N GLN A 52 -11.93 -12.43 8.90
CA GLN A 52 -12.67 -13.51 9.54
C GLN A 52 -11.92 -14.08 10.75
N VAL A 53 -10.60 -13.92 10.77
CA VAL A 53 -9.71 -14.35 11.86
C VAL A 53 -9.31 -13.18 12.77
N ASP A 54 -9.10 -11.99 12.19
CA ASP A 54 -8.73 -10.76 12.91
C ASP A 54 -9.69 -9.60 12.53
N PRO A 55 -10.82 -9.44 13.25
CA PRO A 55 -11.82 -8.44 12.92
C PRO A 55 -11.34 -6.98 13.00
N GLU A 56 -10.24 -6.72 13.72
CA GLU A 56 -9.61 -5.40 13.86
C GLU A 56 -8.86 -4.97 12.59
N LEU A 57 -8.59 -5.91 11.68
CA LEU A 57 -7.94 -5.62 10.41
C LEU A 57 -8.85 -4.70 9.55
N PRO A 58 -8.30 -3.66 8.90
CA PRO A 58 -9.10 -2.72 8.11
C PRO A 58 -9.87 -3.39 6.97
N ASP A 59 -11.15 -3.04 6.81
CA ASP A 59 -11.92 -3.38 5.61
C ASP A 59 -11.58 -2.38 4.50
N LEU A 60 -10.61 -2.75 3.66
CA LEU A 60 -10.12 -1.90 2.57
C LEU A 60 -11.23 -1.53 1.56
N ALA A 61 -12.19 -2.43 1.31
CA ALA A 61 -13.29 -2.14 0.40
C ALA A 61 -14.25 -1.10 1.01
N LEU A 62 -14.56 -1.22 2.31
CA LEU A 62 -15.37 -0.23 3.01
C LEU A 62 -14.65 1.12 3.13
N TYR A 63 -13.35 1.12 3.41
CA TYR A 63 -12.54 2.34 3.55
C TYR A 63 -12.46 3.10 2.23
N GLU A 64 -12.32 2.39 1.11
CA GLU A 64 -12.34 3.02 -0.22
C GLU A 64 -13.73 3.60 -0.54
N ARG A 65 -14.82 2.86 -0.29
CA ARG A 65 -16.19 3.38 -0.47
C ARG A 65 -16.47 4.63 0.36
N ARG A 66 -15.89 4.69 1.57
CA ARG A 66 -15.98 5.84 2.48
C ARG A 66 -14.99 6.96 2.16
N ARG A 67 -14.19 6.83 1.10
CA ARG A 67 -13.16 7.80 0.70
C ARG A 67 -12.11 8.07 1.79
N GLN A 68 -11.86 7.08 2.65
CA GLN A 68 -10.78 7.13 3.65
C GLN A 68 -9.45 6.72 3.03
N ILE A 69 -9.50 5.85 2.02
CA ILE A 69 -8.38 5.47 1.18
C ILE A 69 -8.77 5.61 -0.29
N ALA A 70 -7.78 5.71 -1.17
CA ALA A 70 -7.96 5.59 -2.61
C ALA A 70 -6.81 4.78 -3.20
N PHE A 71 -7.13 3.72 -3.96
CA PHE A 71 -6.11 2.95 -4.67
C PHE A 71 -5.67 3.68 -5.94
N VAL A 72 -4.36 3.69 -6.18
CA VAL A 72 -3.74 4.30 -7.35
C VAL A 72 -2.86 3.25 -8.03
N PRO A 73 -3.40 2.48 -9.00
CA PRO A 73 -2.59 1.58 -9.80
C PRO A 73 -1.76 2.41 -10.79
N ILE A 74 -0.43 2.28 -10.73
CA ILE A 74 0.48 3.13 -11.52
C ILE A 74 1.06 2.45 -12.78
N GLY A 75 0.72 1.18 -12.99
CA GLY A 75 1.31 0.31 -14.00
C GLY A 75 2.57 -0.37 -13.45
N GLY A 76 2.78 -1.65 -13.79
CA GLY A 76 3.94 -2.49 -13.41
C GLY A 76 5.26 -2.07 -14.03
N GLY A 77 5.48 -0.76 -14.11
CA GLY A 77 6.72 -0.17 -14.56
C GLY A 77 7.87 -0.40 -13.59
N GLY A 78 9.08 -0.17 -14.07
CA GLY A 78 10.27 -0.27 -13.23
C GLY A 78 10.40 0.90 -12.26
N ALA A 79 11.55 1.02 -11.61
CA ALA A 79 11.88 2.08 -10.66
C ALA A 79 11.70 3.50 -11.25
N ARG A 80 11.84 3.67 -12.57
CA ARG A 80 11.58 4.95 -13.25
C ARG A 80 10.13 5.38 -13.12
N ASP A 81 9.19 4.44 -13.22
CA ASP A 81 7.76 4.73 -13.15
C ASP A 81 7.35 5.02 -11.70
N ILE A 82 7.92 4.30 -10.74
CA ILE A 82 7.77 4.62 -9.30
C ILE A 82 8.16 6.07 -9.03
N ALA A 83 9.35 6.51 -9.49
CA ALA A 83 9.82 7.87 -9.29
C ALA A 83 8.93 8.91 -10.02
N ALA A 84 8.54 8.62 -11.26
CA ALA A 84 7.72 9.53 -12.06
C ALA A 84 6.32 9.71 -11.47
N TRP A 85 5.72 8.64 -10.94
CA TRP A 85 4.43 8.71 -10.26
C TRP A 85 4.53 9.36 -8.88
N ALA A 86 5.59 9.12 -8.12
CA ALA A 86 5.83 9.83 -6.86
C ALA A 86 5.82 11.35 -7.07
N LEU A 87 6.52 11.84 -8.10
CA LEU A 87 6.54 13.25 -8.46
C LEU A 87 5.15 13.77 -8.87
N ARG A 88 4.40 13.03 -9.68
CA ARG A 88 3.04 13.43 -10.09
C ARG A 88 2.09 13.52 -8.91
N LEU A 89 2.21 12.60 -7.97
CA LEU A 89 1.37 12.54 -6.77
C LEU A 89 1.80 13.56 -5.72
N ASP A 90 2.97 14.20 -5.81
CA ASP A 90 3.43 15.22 -4.85
C ASP A 90 2.58 16.49 -4.89
N ALA A 91 1.88 16.73 -5.99
CA ALA A 91 0.89 17.80 -6.07
C ALA A 91 -0.34 17.56 -5.17
N LEU A 92 -0.53 16.34 -4.64
CA LEU A 92 -1.67 16.00 -3.80
C LEU A 92 -1.30 16.08 -2.30
N PRO A 93 -2.14 16.72 -1.47
CA PRO A 93 -1.90 16.85 -0.04
C PRO A 93 -2.13 15.54 0.75
N SER A 94 -2.62 14.50 0.07
CA SER A 94 -2.93 13.20 0.68
C SER A 94 -1.70 12.49 1.25
N PRO A 95 -1.81 11.82 2.42
CA PRO A 95 -0.84 10.83 2.85
C PRO A 95 -0.73 9.69 1.82
N ARG A 96 0.43 9.05 1.71
CA ARG A 96 0.65 7.96 0.73
C ARG A 96 1.32 6.74 1.34
N PHE A 97 0.83 5.58 0.97
CA PHE A 97 1.45 4.28 1.19
C PHE A 97 1.75 3.65 -0.17
N HIS A 98 3.01 3.29 -0.42
CA HIS A 98 3.46 2.64 -1.64
C HIS A 98 3.78 1.18 -1.34
N LEU A 99 3.22 0.26 -2.12
CA LEU A 99 3.54 -1.16 -2.09
C LEU A 99 3.92 -1.61 -3.49
N HIS A 100 5.11 -2.17 -3.61
CA HIS A 100 5.65 -2.66 -4.88
C HIS A 100 6.21 -4.06 -4.74
N ASP A 101 6.24 -4.78 -5.85
CA ASP A 101 6.79 -6.09 -5.98
C ASP A 101 8.33 -6.05 -5.94
N ARG A 102 8.93 -7.10 -5.38
CA ARG A 102 10.39 -7.21 -5.26
C ARG A 102 11.07 -7.29 -6.60
N GLU A 103 10.44 -7.92 -7.57
CA GLU A 103 11.02 -8.26 -8.87
C GLU A 103 12.34 -9.06 -8.77
N THR A 104 13.07 -9.18 -9.89
CA THR A 104 14.40 -9.79 -9.98
C THR A 104 15.52 -8.75 -10.03
N PRO A 105 16.74 -9.05 -9.52
CA PRO A 105 17.90 -8.19 -9.73
C PRO A 105 18.22 -8.01 -11.24
N PRO A 106 18.65 -6.81 -11.68
CA PRO A 106 18.99 -5.63 -10.88
C PRO A 106 17.80 -4.73 -10.52
N GLU A 107 16.60 -5.04 -11.00
CA GLU A 107 15.43 -4.16 -10.88
C GLU A 107 14.99 -4.00 -9.42
N THR A 108 15.04 -5.06 -8.61
CA THR A 108 14.83 -4.99 -7.15
C THR A 108 15.65 -3.88 -6.49
N GLY A 109 16.93 -3.77 -6.85
CA GLY A 109 17.84 -2.77 -6.28
C GLY A 109 17.45 -1.34 -6.67
N ARG A 110 17.03 -1.16 -7.93
CA ARG A 110 16.56 0.15 -8.42
C ARG A 110 15.25 0.56 -7.75
N ARG A 111 14.31 -0.37 -7.58
CA ARG A 111 13.04 -0.14 -6.87
C ARG A 111 13.30 0.25 -5.42
N LEU A 112 14.15 -0.49 -4.71
CA LEU A 112 14.54 -0.15 -3.33
C LEU A 112 15.10 1.27 -3.21
N ALA A 113 15.97 1.69 -4.14
CA ALA A 113 16.53 3.05 -4.14
C ALA A 113 15.45 4.13 -4.36
N ALA A 114 14.50 3.88 -5.27
CA ALA A 114 13.37 4.78 -5.50
C ALA A 114 12.45 4.88 -4.28
N LEU A 115 12.08 3.74 -3.68
CA LEU A 115 11.22 3.67 -2.49
C LEU A 115 11.87 4.33 -1.27
N ALA A 116 13.18 4.15 -1.07
CA ALA A 116 13.91 4.82 0.01
C ALA A 116 13.88 6.35 -0.12
N THR A 117 13.75 6.89 -1.33
CA THR A 117 13.61 8.33 -1.53
C THR A 117 12.21 8.82 -1.16
N ILE A 118 11.18 8.01 -1.41
CA ILE A 118 9.79 8.29 -1.01
C ILE A 118 9.65 8.21 0.52
N ASP A 119 10.20 7.17 1.16
CA ASP A 119 10.03 6.89 2.60
C ASP A 119 10.67 7.95 3.51
N ARG A 120 11.61 8.75 2.99
CA ARG A 120 12.20 9.89 3.72
C ARG A 120 11.28 11.12 3.81
N GLN A 121 10.20 11.16 3.03
CA GLN A 121 9.30 12.31 3.00
C GLN A 121 8.21 12.18 4.08
N PRO A 122 7.74 13.30 4.67
CA PRO A 122 6.68 13.26 5.66
C PRO A 122 5.37 12.73 5.07
N ASN A 123 4.62 11.97 5.87
CA ASN A 123 3.33 11.36 5.46
C ASN A 123 3.45 10.45 4.23
N ARG A 124 4.62 9.85 4.02
CA ARG A 124 4.88 8.81 3.03
C ARG A 124 5.39 7.56 3.72
N CYS A 125 5.00 6.41 3.20
CA CYS A 125 5.50 5.12 3.62
C CYS A 125 5.64 4.26 2.37
N ALA A 126 6.80 3.65 2.17
CA ALA A 126 7.07 2.83 0.98
C ALA A 126 7.61 1.46 1.36
N ARG A 127 7.02 0.41 0.82
CA ARG A 127 7.37 -0.99 1.12
C ARG A 127 7.51 -1.78 -0.17
N ILE A 128 8.33 -2.82 -0.09
CA ILE A 128 8.51 -3.80 -1.15
C ILE A 128 8.14 -5.18 -0.59
N THR A 129 7.57 -6.05 -1.42
CA THR A 129 7.26 -7.43 -1.01
C THR A 129 8.56 -8.20 -0.70
N SER A 130 8.47 -9.24 0.14
CA SER A 130 9.57 -10.17 0.37
C SER A 130 9.63 -11.27 -0.70
N LYS A 131 8.47 -11.69 -1.23
CA LYS A 131 8.35 -12.56 -2.40
C LYS A 131 8.37 -11.74 -3.70
N ARG A 132 8.53 -12.38 -4.85
CA ARG A 132 8.66 -11.68 -6.13
C ARG A 132 7.44 -10.79 -6.40
N SER A 133 6.24 -11.31 -6.25
CA SER A 133 4.97 -10.57 -6.36
C SER A 133 3.98 -10.90 -5.24
N LEU A 134 2.85 -10.18 -5.18
CA LEU A 134 1.76 -10.44 -4.23
C LEU A 134 1.14 -11.84 -4.40
N GLU A 135 1.01 -12.33 -5.62
CA GLU A 135 0.38 -13.64 -5.89
C GLU A 135 1.22 -14.80 -5.34
N ASN A 136 2.55 -14.62 -5.19
CA ASN A 136 3.40 -15.64 -4.56
C ASN A 136 3.09 -15.85 -3.06
N TYR A 137 2.28 -15.00 -2.44
CA TYR A 137 1.80 -15.22 -1.06
C TYR A 137 0.59 -16.16 -0.99
N LEU A 138 -0.01 -16.53 -2.11
CA LEU A 138 -1.08 -17.54 -2.13
C LEU A 138 -0.50 -18.93 -1.86
N HIS A 139 -1.17 -19.68 -1.00
CA HIS A 139 -0.87 -21.09 -0.81
C HIS A 139 -1.38 -21.90 -2.01
N PRO A 140 -0.59 -22.79 -2.62
CA PRO A 140 -1.03 -23.59 -3.78
C PRO A 140 -2.36 -24.32 -3.58
N ALA A 141 -2.59 -24.86 -2.37
CA ALA A 141 -3.85 -25.53 -2.04
C ALA A 141 -5.08 -24.60 -2.13
N ALA A 142 -4.94 -23.31 -1.83
CA ALA A 142 -6.04 -22.35 -1.95
C ALA A 142 -6.41 -22.09 -3.42
N ILE A 143 -5.43 -22.10 -4.32
CA ILE A 143 -5.64 -21.97 -5.77
C ILE A 143 -6.41 -23.18 -6.30
N VAL A 144 -5.95 -24.39 -5.95
CA VAL A 144 -6.62 -25.63 -6.35
C VAL A 144 -8.05 -25.69 -5.80
N ALA A 145 -8.26 -25.32 -4.54
CA ALA A 145 -9.58 -25.29 -3.92
C ALA A 145 -10.54 -24.29 -4.62
N ALA A 146 -10.01 -23.21 -5.19
CA ALA A 146 -10.78 -22.24 -5.99
C ALA A 146 -11.00 -22.68 -7.45
N GLY A 147 -10.56 -23.89 -7.84
CA GLY A 147 -10.68 -24.42 -9.20
C GLY A 147 -9.54 -24.02 -10.14
N GLY A 148 -8.46 -23.43 -9.61
CA GLY A 148 -7.26 -23.10 -10.37
C GLY A 148 -6.34 -24.31 -10.61
N PRO A 149 -5.32 -24.16 -11.48
CA PRO A 149 -4.37 -25.22 -11.76
C PRO A 149 -3.46 -25.50 -10.56
N ALA A 150 -2.92 -26.72 -10.48
CA ALA A 150 -1.87 -27.05 -9.53
C ALA A 150 -0.56 -26.38 -9.97
N LEU A 151 -0.23 -25.26 -9.32
CA LEU A 151 0.97 -24.46 -9.60
C LEU A 151 2.01 -24.64 -8.50
N ALA A 152 3.27 -24.81 -8.90
CA ALA A 152 4.40 -24.68 -7.98
C ALA A 152 4.70 -23.19 -7.78
N LEU A 153 4.07 -22.58 -6.77
CA LEU A 153 4.39 -21.22 -6.37
C LEU A 153 5.65 -21.22 -5.49
N GLY A 154 6.69 -20.52 -5.96
CA GLY A 154 7.91 -20.25 -5.21
C GLY A 154 8.11 -18.76 -4.99
N ASP A 155 9.00 -18.39 -4.07
CA ASP A 155 9.20 -16.98 -3.66
C ASP A 155 9.83 -16.09 -4.75
N HIS A 156 10.29 -16.68 -5.85
CA HIS A 156 10.98 -15.99 -6.96
C HIS A 156 10.31 -16.23 -8.32
N VAL A 157 9.20 -16.96 -8.36
CA VAL A 157 8.56 -17.40 -9.61
C VAL A 157 7.67 -16.28 -10.16
N ASP A 158 7.70 -16.09 -11.48
CA ASP A 158 6.75 -15.22 -12.18
C ASP A 158 5.38 -15.90 -12.25
N VAL A 159 4.32 -15.14 -12.03
CA VAL A 159 2.95 -15.65 -11.84
C VAL A 159 1.96 -14.93 -12.73
#